data_AF-A0A965BVE3-F1
#
_entry.id   AF-A0A965BVE3-F1
#
_cell.length_a   1.000
_cell.length_b   1.000
_cell.length_c   1.000
_cell.angle_alpha   90.00
_cell.angle_beta   90.00
_cell.angle_gamma   90.00
#
_symmetry.space_group_name_H-M   'P 1'
#
loop_
_entity.id
_entity.type
_entity.pdbx_description
1 polymer ?
#
loop_
_entity_poly.entity_id
_entity_poly.type
_entity_poly.pdbx_seq_one_letter_code
_entity_poly.pdbx_strand_id
1 'polypeptide(L)'
;PAMAKRLSAAGFVRLGQLAALDAKAALTRFGAEGPALMARARGEDDRPVNPARETKSISAETTFDADISALAALEGPLWLLCEKLARRLKDKGFAAGGVVLKLKSADFALRTRSQRLAEPSLLPEVIFAAARPLLQREADGTAFRLIGIGAQPLASADQADRGDLADPEAPRRAARWKAMEALRAKFGEDAVVAGLGFAPKPNNAEAEKPDAEAQPGSGRKP
;
A
#
# COMPACT_ATOMS: atom_id res chain seq x y z
N PRO A 1 21.72 -10.88 -1.24
CA PRO A 1 20.43 -11.38 -0.73
C PRO A 1 20.50 -11.88 0.72
N ALA A 2 19.43 -11.70 1.52
CA ALA A 2 19.41 -12.04 2.95
C ALA A 2 19.59 -13.56 3.23
N MET A 3 18.92 -14.42 2.45
CA MET A 3 19.07 -15.88 2.59
C MET A 3 20.51 -16.35 2.29
N ALA A 4 21.16 -15.78 1.27
CA ALA A 4 22.54 -16.11 0.93
C ALA A 4 23.51 -15.72 2.06
N LYS A 5 23.30 -14.57 2.72
CA LYS A 5 24.09 -14.18 3.90
C LYS A 5 23.90 -15.16 5.06
N ARG A 6 22.66 -15.61 5.32
CA ARG A 6 22.35 -16.60 6.37
C ARG A 6 23.03 -17.95 6.10
N LEU A 7 22.98 -18.42 4.85
CA LEU A 7 23.64 -19.66 4.44
C LEU A 7 25.17 -19.57 4.56
N SER A 8 25.75 -18.47 4.07
CA SER A 8 27.19 -18.23 4.17
C SER A 8 27.67 -18.14 5.62
N ALA A 9 26.92 -17.45 6.50
CA ALA A 9 27.22 -17.38 7.93
C ALA A 9 27.13 -18.76 8.61
N ALA A 10 26.28 -19.65 8.09
CA ALA A 10 26.17 -21.03 8.54
C ALA A 10 27.18 -21.99 7.86
N GLY A 11 28.12 -21.48 7.05
CA GLY A 11 29.17 -22.27 6.37
C GLY A 11 28.76 -22.91 5.03
N PHE A 12 27.57 -22.61 4.52
CA PHE A 12 27.05 -23.11 3.26
C PHE A 12 27.28 -22.09 2.13
N VAL A 13 28.33 -22.31 1.35
CA VAL A 13 28.73 -21.47 0.21
C VAL A 13 28.54 -22.17 -1.14
N ARG A 14 28.26 -23.48 -1.14
CA ARG A 14 27.98 -24.31 -2.32
C ARG A 14 26.69 -25.10 -2.15
N LEU A 15 25.95 -25.28 -3.25
CA LEU A 15 24.68 -26.04 -3.26
C LEU A 15 24.86 -27.48 -2.76
N GLY A 16 25.97 -28.14 -3.14
CA GLY A 16 26.28 -29.50 -2.72
C GLY A 16 26.43 -29.69 -1.20
N GLN A 17 26.83 -28.65 -0.47
CA GLN A 17 26.91 -28.71 1.00
C GLN A 17 25.51 -28.79 1.63
N LEU A 18 24.54 -28.12 1.00
CA LEU A 18 23.15 -28.12 1.44
C LEU A 18 22.47 -29.44 1.07
N ALA A 19 22.77 -29.97 -0.13
CA ALA A 19 22.28 -31.26 -0.61
C ALA A 19 22.84 -32.45 0.21
N ALA A 20 24.01 -32.31 0.83
CA ALA A 20 24.63 -33.34 1.66
C ALA A 20 24.05 -33.44 3.08
N LEU A 21 23.18 -32.52 3.50
CA LEU A 21 22.53 -32.58 4.82
C LEU A 21 21.54 -33.74 4.88
N ASP A 22 21.35 -34.29 6.08
CA ASP A 22 20.16 -35.09 6.37
C ASP A 22 19.01 -34.18 6.84
N ALA A 23 17.78 -34.70 6.82
CA ALA A 23 16.58 -33.94 7.16
C ALA A 23 16.60 -33.39 8.60
N LYS A 24 17.21 -34.12 9.55
CA LYS A 24 17.33 -33.69 10.95
C LYS A 24 18.32 -32.53 11.08
N ALA A 25 19.48 -32.65 10.46
CA ALA A 25 20.51 -31.64 10.38
C ALA A 25 20.02 -30.35 9.69
N ALA A 26 19.19 -30.50 8.64
CA ALA A 26 18.54 -29.38 7.97
C ALA A 26 17.49 -28.71 8.86
N LEU A 27 16.64 -29.48 9.54
CA LEU A 27 15.65 -28.98 10.51
C LEU A 27 16.32 -28.21 11.66
N THR A 28 17.38 -28.76 12.26
CA THR A 28 18.10 -28.11 13.36
C THR A 28 18.73 -26.78 12.94
N ARG A 29 19.29 -26.70 11.72
CA ARG A 29 20.01 -25.51 11.25
C ARG A 29 19.10 -24.41 10.70
N PHE A 30 18.01 -24.79 10.04
CA PHE A 30 17.18 -23.85 9.28
C PHE A 30 15.71 -23.80 9.72
N GLY A 31 15.34 -24.56 10.75
CA GLY A 31 13.97 -24.69 11.23
C GLY A 31 13.11 -25.51 10.27
N ALA A 32 11.79 -25.32 10.35
CA ALA A 32 10.81 -26.08 9.58
C ALA A 32 11.03 -26.01 8.05
N GLU A 33 11.67 -24.96 7.54
CA GLU A 33 12.00 -24.82 6.11
C GLU A 33 13.25 -25.61 5.68
N GLY A 34 14.04 -26.11 6.63
CA GLY A 34 15.31 -26.79 6.35
C GLY A 34 15.20 -28.01 5.46
N PRO A 35 14.32 -28.98 5.76
CA PRO A 35 14.11 -30.14 4.90
C PRO A 35 13.71 -29.76 3.47
N ALA A 36 12.83 -28.77 3.31
CA ALA A 36 12.42 -28.26 1.99
C ALA A 36 13.58 -27.57 1.25
N LEU A 37 14.43 -26.84 1.96
CA LEU A 37 15.61 -26.19 1.41
C LEU A 37 16.67 -27.21 0.93
N MET A 38 16.85 -28.31 1.69
CA MET A 38 17.71 -29.44 1.32
C MET A 38 17.17 -30.17 0.08
N ALA A 39 15.88 -30.50 0.04
CA ALA A 39 15.24 -31.14 -1.11
C ALA A 39 15.40 -30.30 -2.39
N ARG A 40 15.17 -28.98 -2.30
CA ARG A 40 15.44 -28.04 -3.41
C ARG A 40 16.89 -28.04 -3.87
N ALA A 41 17.86 -28.18 -2.96
CA ALA A 41 19.27 -28.29 -3.32
C ALA A 41 19.61 -29.60 -4.05
N ARG A 42 18.78 -30.63 -3.92
CA ARG A 42 18.85 -31.90 -4.67
C ARG A 42 18.02 -31.90 -5.96
N GLY A 43 17.28 -30.81 -6.23
CA GLY A 43 16.32 -30.78 -7.34
C GLY A 43 15.04 -31.57 -7.07
N GLU A 44 14.78 -31.93 -5.80
CA GLU A 44 13.57 -32.61 -5.37
C GLU A 44 12.49 -31.56 -5.06
N ASP A 45 11.48 -31.47 -5.93
CA ASP A 45 10.28 -30.65 -5.71
C ASP A 45 9.06 -31.41 -6.23
N ASP A 46 8.37 -32.10 -5.32
CA ASP A 46 7.19 -32.93 -5.59
C ASP A 46 5.88 -32.15 -5.51
N ARG A 47 5.96 -30.82 -5.30
CA ARG A 47 4.77 -30.00 -5.12
C ARG A 47 3.91 -30.04 -6.38
N PRO A 48 2.62 -30.37 -6.27
CA PRO A 48 1.74 -30.37 -7.42
C PRO A 48 1.61 -28.95 -7.96
N VAL A 49 1.56 -28.83 -9.28
CA VAL A 49 1.16 -27.58 -9.93
C VAL A 49 -0.28 -27.30 -9.52
N ASN A 50 -0.49 -26.27 -8.70
CA ASN A 50 -1.83 -25.82 -8.33
C ASN A 50 -2.24 -24.65 -9.25
N PRO A 51 -3.14 -24.87 -10.23
CA PRO A 51 -3.61 -23.81 -11.11
C PRO A 51 -4.53 -22.81 -10.39
N ALA A 52 -5.12 -23.19 -9.25
CA ALA A 52 -6.06 -22.37 -8.50
C ALA A 52 -5.41 -21.84 -7.21
N ARG A 53 -4.94 -20.59 -7.25
CA ARG A 53 -4.49 -19.88 -6.06
C ARG A 53 -5.60 -18.98 -5.56
N GLU A 54 -6.18 -19.35 -4.42
CA GLU A 54 -7.13 -18.47 -3.71
C GLU A 54 -6.46 -17.13 -3.39
N THR A 55 -7.13 -16.03 -3.72
CA THR A 55 -6.64 -14.69 -3.40
C THR A 55 -6.84 -14.47 -1.90
N LYS A 56 -5.74 -14.36 -1.15
CA LYS A 56 -5.79 -14.19 0.32
C LYS A 56 -5.85 -12.74 0.78
N SER A 57 -5.39 -11.84 -0.07
CA SER A 57 -5.38 -10.40 0.19
C SER A 57 -5.30 -9.61 -1.11
N ILE A 58 -5.81 -8.39 -1.07
CA ILE A 58 -5.69 -7.41 -2.15
C ILE A 58 -5.19 -6.12 -1.49
N SER A 59 -4.18 -5.48 -2.06
CA SER A 59 -3.61 -4.24 -1.52
C SER A 59 -3.27 -3.23 -2.60
N ALA A 60 -3.08 -1.99 -2.19
CA ALA A 60 -2.53 -0.90 -2.96
C ALA A 60 -1.54 -0.13 -2.09
N GLU A 61 -0.40 0.23 -2.65
CA GLU A 61 0.62 1.02 -1.96
C GLU A 61 1.18 2.09 -2.89
N THR A 62 1.72 3.15 -2.30
CA THR A 62 2.43 4.20 -3.00
C THR A 62 3.70 4.56 -2.25
N THR A 63 4.77 4.79 -3.00
CA THR A 63 6.03 5.32 -2.48
C THR A 63 6.04 6.82 -2.76
N PHE A 64 6.42 7.61 -1.77
CA PHE A 64 6.51 9.06 -1.89
C PHE A 64 7.86 9.48 -2.47
N ASP A 65 7.86 10.65 -3.14
CA ASP A 65 9.08 11.28 -3.64
C ASP A 65 9.92 11.89 -2.52
N ALA A 66 9.25 12.45 -1.51
CA ALA A 66 9.84 12.93 -0.27
C ALA A 66 9.17 12.26 0.93
N ASP A 67 9.92 11.99 1.99
CA ASP A 67 9.39 11.33 3.17
C ASP A 67 8.40 12.24 3.92
N ILE A 68 7.28 11.68 4.36
CA ILE A 68 6.16 12.42 4.98
C ILE A 68 5.95 11.92 6.41
N SER A 69 5.93 12.84 7.37
CA SER A 69 5.63 12.55 8.79
C SER A 69 4.28 13.11 9.25
N ALA A 70 3.80 14.19 8.62
CA ALA A 70 2.58 14.87 9.04
C ALA A 70 1.34 14.03 8.71
N LEU A 71 0.51 13.76 9.72
CA LEU A 71 -0.74 13.01 9.58
C LEU A 71 -1.63 13.53 8.45
N ALA A 72 -1.88 14.85 8.41
CA ALA A 72 -2.73 15.46 7.40
C ALA A 72 -2.22 15.24 5.96
N ALA A 73 -0.89 15.20 5.78
CA ALA A 73 -0.27 14.94 4.49
C ALA A 73 -0.33 13.45 4.09
N LEU A 74 -0.47 12.53 5.06
CA LEU A 74 -0.64 11.09 4.82
C LEU A 74 -2.11 10.70 4.56
N GLU A 75 -3.08 11.46 5.08
CA GLU A 75 -4.50 11.18 4.92
C GLU A 75 -4.98 11.22 3.46
N GLY A 76 -4.49 12.18 2.67
CA GLY A 76 -4.86 12.28 1.25
C GLY A 76 -4.38 11.09 0.41
N PRO A 77 -3.09 10.72 0.45
CA PRO A 77 -2.60 9.50 -0.18
C PRO A 77 -3.31 8.24 0.31
N LEU A 78 -3.59 8.14 1.61
CA LEU A 78 -4.36 7.01 2.17
C LEU A 78 -5.75 6.93 1.54
N TRP A 79 -6.46 8.06 1.42
CA TRP A 79 -7.77 8.11 0.78
C TRP A 79 -7.74 7.59 -0.66
N LEU A 80 -6.80 8.10 -1.48
CA LEU A 80 -6.64 7.66 -2.86
C LEU A 80 -6.35 6.14 -2.95
N LEU A 81 -5.57 5.61 -2.01
CA LEU A 81 -5.33 4.18 -1.91
C LEU A 81 -6.58 3.40 -1.49
N CYS A 82 -7.42 3.93 -0.60
CA CYS A 82 -8.71 3.32 -0.23
C CYS A 82 -9.65 3.23 -1.44
N GLU A 83 -9.76 4.30 -2.25
CA GLU A 83 -10.54 4.26 -3.48
C GLU A 83 -9.99 3.23 -4.47
N LYS A 84 -8.65 3.17 -4.63
CA LYS A 84 -7.98 2.21 -5.52
C LYS A 84 -8.16 0.77 -5.05
N LEU A 85 -8.10 0.55 -3.74
CA LEU A 85 -8.35 -0.76 -3.12
C LEU A 85 -9.80 -1.20 -3.35
N ALA A 86 -10.77 -0.31 -3.12
CA ALA A 86 -12.19 -0.58 -3.37
C ALA A 86 -12.46 -1.01 -4.82
N ARG A 87 -11.90 -0.28 -5.81
CA ARG A 87 -12.00 -0.67 -7.23
C ARG A 87 -11.42 -2.06 -7.48
N ARG A 88 -10.20 -2.32 -7.00
CA ARG A 88 -9.53 -3.64 -7.14
C ARG A 88 -10.30 -4.78 -6.48
N LEU A 89 -10.95 -4.54 -5.35
CA LEU A 89 -11.79 -5.51 -4.66
C LEU A 89 -13.02 -5.84 -5.51
N LYS A 90 -13.73 -4.80 -5.97
CA LYS A 90 -14.91 -4.91 -6.83
C LYS A 90 -14.61 -5.67 -8.12
N ASP A 91 -13.54 -5.30 -8.84
CA ASP A 91 -13.13 -5.95 -10.09
C ASP A 91 -12.83 -7.43 -9.93
N LYS A 92 -12.42 -7.84 -8.72
CA LYS A 92 -12.09 -9.23 -8.39
C LYS A 92 -13.22 -9.97 -7.66
N GLY A 93 -14.38 -9.35 -7.47
CA GLY A 93 -15.52 -9.95 -6.79
C GLY A 93 -15.34 -10.14 -5.27
N PHE A 94 -14.46 -9.36 -4.64
CA PHE A 94 -14.21 -9.43 -3.19
C PHE A 94 -14.67 -8.17 -2.47
N ALA A 95 -14.80 -8.26 -1.16
CA ALA A 95 -14.99 -7.15 -0.22
C ALA A 95 -13.94 -7.20 0.89
N ALA A 96 -13.66 -6.05 1.51
CA ALA A 96 -12.77 -6.01 2.67
C ALA A 96 -13.52 -6.49 3.90
N GLY A 97 -13.10 -7.60 4.52
CA GLY A 97 -13.55 -7.98 5.88
C GLY A 97 -12.67 -7.40 6.99
N GLY A 98 -11.53 -6.83 6.61
CA GLY A 98 -10.59 -6.13 7.49
C GLY A 98 -9.62 -5.32 6.67
N VAL A 99 -9.04 -4.29 7.28
CA VAL A 99 -8.07 -3.39 6.67
C VAL A 99 -6.69 -3.61 7.28
N VAL A 100 -5.66 -3.51 6.45
CA VAL A 100 -4.25 -3.63 6.83
C VAL A 100 -3.49 -2.40 6.36
N LEU A 101 -3.10 -1.54 7.29
CA LEU A 101 -2.24 -0.39 7.03
C LEU A 101 -0.78 -0.81 7.09
N LYS A 102 -0.02 -0.45 6.06
CA LYS A 102 1.42 -0.67 5.97
C LYS A 102 2.11 0.68 5.80
N LEU A 103 3.11 0.94 6.64
CA LEU A 103 3.96 2.11 6.59
C LEU A 103 5.41 1.65 6.53
N LYS A 104 6.23 2.34 5.75
CA LYS A 104 7.67 2.08 5.69
C LYS A 104 8.43 3.38 5.90
N SER A 105 9.33 3.40 6.89
CA SER A 105 10.17 4.57 7.16
C SER A 105 11.26 4.74 6.10
N ALA A 106 11.93 5.90 6.13
CA ALA A 106 13.12 6.19 5.32
C ALA A 106 14.23 5.14 5.51
N ASP A 107 14.40 4.67 6.74
CA ASP A 107 15.35 3.60 7.12
C ASP A 107 14.86 2.19 6.76
N PHE A 108 13.84 2.09 5.91
CA PHE A 108 13.25 0.84 5.43
C PHE A 108 12.57 -0.02 6.51
N ALA A 109 12.35 0.51 7.72
CA ALA A 109 11.62 -0.18 8.79
C ALA A 109 10.13 -0.24 8.46
N LEU A 110 9.53 -1.42 8.61
CA LEU A 110 8.12 -1.67 8.31
C LEU A 110 7.28 -1.61 9.57
N ARG A 111 6.19 -0.86 9.52
CA ARG A 111 5.12 -0.87 10.54
C ARG A 111 3.83 -1.34 9.88
N THR A 112 3.23 -2.38 10.44
CA THR A 112 1.96 -2.93 9.97
C THR A 112 0.93 -2.89 11.09
N ARG A 113 -0.26 -2.39 10.77
CA ARG A 113 -1.42 -2.38 11.65
C ARG A 113 -2.62 -2.95 10.91
N SER A 114 -3.51 -3.60 11.64
CA SER A 114 -4.71 -4.16 11.04
C SER A 114 -5.92 -3.97 11.96
N GLN A 115 -7.09 -3.83 11.35
CA GLN A 115 -8.36 -3.76 12.04
C GLN A 115 -9.40 -4.55 11.27
N ARG A 116 -10.19 -5.36 11.99
CA ARG A 116 -11.33 -6.06 11.41
C ARG A 116 -12.49 -5.09 11.24
N LEU A 117 -13.23 -5.22 10.15
CA LEU A 117 -14.49 -4.50 9.97
C LEU A 117 -15.63 -5.26 10.65
N ALA A 118 -16.65 -4.52 11.11
CA ALA A 118 -17.85 -5.12 11.67
C ALA A 118 -18.61 -5.92 10.59
N GLU A 119 -18.71 -5.33 9.40
CA GLU A 119 -19.28 -5.95 8.21
C GLU A 119 -18.32 -5.78 7.02
N PRO A 120 -18.31 -6.73 6.07
CA PRO A 120 -17.55 -6.57 4.85
C PRO A 120 -17.97 -5.33 4.07
N SER A 121 -17.01 -4.61 3.49
CA SER A 121 -17.29 -3.38 2.75
C SER A 121 -16.48 -3.23 1.48
N LEU A 122 -17.11 -2.62 0.48
CA LEU A 122 -16.52 -2.14 -0.76
C LEU A 122 -16.45 -0.60 -0.80
N LEU A 123 -16.90 0.09 0.24
CA LEU A 123 -16.96 1.55 0.27
C LEU A 123 -15.61 2.14 0.71
N PRO A 124 -14.98 3.02 -0.09
CA PRO A 124 -13.74 3.68 0.29
C PRO A 124 -13.84 4.43 1.63
N GLU A 125 -14.99 5.02 1.91
CA GLU A 125 -15.28 5.77 3.14
C GLU A 125 -15.21 4.87 4.39
N VAL A 126 -15.76 3.65 4.31
CA VAL A 126 -15.71 2.68 5.41
C VAL A 126 -14.29 2.17 5.62
N ILE A 127 -13.59 1.84 4.52
CA ILE A 127 -12.19 1.41 4.55
C ILE A 127 -11.30 2.51 5.16
N PHE A 128 -11.48 3.75 4.74
CA PHE A 128 -10.73 4.90 5.24
C PHE A 128 -11.03 5.17 6.72
N ALA A 129 -12.30 5.15 7.13
CA ALA A 129 -12.70 5.35 8.52
C ALA A 129 -12.07 4.29 9.45
N ALA A 130 -11.89 3.06 8.99
CA ALA A 130 -11.20 2.01 9.74
C ALA A 130 -9.66 2.16 9.72
N ALA A 131 -9.09 2.64 8.61
CA ALA A 131 -7.64 2.80 8.47
C ALA A 131 -7.10 4.06 9.19
N ARG A 132 -7.89 5.13 9.27
CA ARG A 132 -7.48 6.42 9.82
C ARG A 132 -7.02 6.35 11.29
N PRO A 133 -7.72 5.68 12.22
CA PRO A 133 -7.23 5.51 13.59
C PRO A 133 -5.92 4.72 13.67
N LEU A 134 -5.69 3.78 12.73
CA LEU A 134 -4.44 3.05 12.65
C LEU A 134 -3.28 3.97 12.22
N LEU A 135 -3.54 4.86 11.26
CA LEU A 135 -2.57 5.86 10.82
C LEU A 135 -2.26 6.87 11.93
N GLN A 136 -3.28 7.36 12.63
CA GLN A 136 -3.12 8.31 13.74
C GLN A 136 -2.18 7.79 14.84
N ARG A 137 -2.26 6.48 15.16
CA ARG A 137 -1.37 5.85 16.15
C ARG A 137 0.09 5.79 15.73
N GLU A 138 0.36 5.81 14.43
CA GLU A 138 1.71 5.74 13.87
C GLU A 138 2.27 7.10 13.47
N ALA A 139 1.46 8.16 13.51
CA ALA A 139 1.87 9.54 13.29
C ALA A 139 2.56 10.12 14.54
N ASP A 140 3.65 9.48 14.96
CA ASP A 140 4.47 9.81 16.14
C ASP A 140 5.65 10.76 15.82
N GLY A 141 5.66 11.34 14.63
CA GLY A 141 6.77 12.14 14.09
C GLY A 141 7.72 11.36 13.18
N THR A 142 7.58 10.03 13.08
CA THR A 142 8.34 9.23 12.11
C THR A 142 8.04 9.65 10.68
N ALA A 143 9.09 9.86 9.88
CA ALA A 143 8.96 10.11 8.45
C ALA A 143 8.81 8.80 7.67
N PHE A 144 7.76 8.71 6.85
CA PHE A 144 7.45 7.55 6.04
C PHE A 144 7.70 7.81 4.57
N ARG A 145 8.32 6.84 3.91
CA ARG A 145 8.59 6.82 2.47
C ARG A 145 7.50 6.10 1.68
N LEU A 146 6.74 5.23 2.32
CA LEU A 146 5.67 4.46 1.68
C LEU A 146 4.49 4.30 2.63
N ILE A 147 3.30 4.43 2.06
CA ILE A 147 2.03 4.06 2.68
C ILE A 147 1.31 3.04 1.80
N GLY A 148 0.67 2.07 2.43
CA GLY A 148 -0.11 1.04 1.77
C GLY A 148 -1.33 0.65 2.57
N ILE A 149 -2.39 0.28 1.87
CA ILE A 149 -3.62 -0.26 2.45
C ILE A 149 -3.94 -1.59 1.77
N GLY A 150 -4.30 -2.57 2.59
CA GLY A 150 -4.70 -3.90 2.15
C GLY A 150 -6.03 -4.31 2.75
N ALA A 151 -6.67 -5.28 2.11
CA ALA A 151 -7.86 -5.95 2.59
C ALA A 151 -7.53 -7.39 2.99
N GLN A 152 -7.75 -7.71 4.27
CA GLN A 152 -7.65 -9.05 4.82
C GLN A 152 -8.42 -9.13 6.15
N PRO A 153 -9.24 -10.18 6.40
CA PRO A 153 -9.62 -11.21 5.44
C PRO A 153 -10.46 -10.64 4.29
N LEU A 154 -10.49 -11.35 3.16
CA LEU A 154 -11.41 -11.05 2.06
C LEU A 154 -12.73 -11.76 2.29
N ALA A 155 -13.83 -11.11 1.90
CA ALA A 155 -15.17 -11.67 1.84
C ALA A 155 -15.69 -11.62 0.40
N SER A 156 -16.81 -12.29 0.11
CA SER A 156 -17.46 -12.12 -1.21
C SER A 156 -18.02 -10.70 -1.36
N ALA A 157 -17.94 -10.14 -2.56
CA ALA A 157 -18.59 -8.87 -2.88
C ALA A 157 -20.11 -8.88 -2.58
N ASP A 158 -20.77 -10.03 -2.69
CA ASP A 158 -22.22 -10.18 -2.40
C ASP A 158 -22.56 -10.05 -0.90
N GLN A 159 -21.54 -10.05 -0.04
CA GLN A 159 -21.66 -9.84 1.40
C GLN A 159 -21.36 -8.40 1.81
N ALA A 160 -20.93 -7.55 0.87
CA ALA A 160 -20.54 -6.18 1.15
C ALA A 160 -21.76 -5.29 1.39
N ASP A 161 -21.62 -4.38 2.38
CA ASP A 161 -22.48 -3.19 2.53
C ASP A 161 -23.99 -3.49 2.45
N ARG A 162 -24.42 -4.62 3.04
CA ARG A 162 -25.83 -5.09 2.98
C ARG A 162 -26.82 -4.13 3.65
N GLY A 163 -26.30 -3.11 4.33
CA GLY A 163 -27.06 -2.06 4.96
C GLY A 163 -27.43 -2.49 6.37
N ASP A 164 -26.94 -1.74 7.34
CA ASP A 164 -27.53 -1.73 8.67
C ASP A 164 -28.72 -0.76 8.63
N LEU A 165 -29.90 -1.20 9.04
CA LEU A 165 -31.08 -0.34 9.17
C LEU A 165 -30.83 0.82 10.14
N ALA A 166 -29.85 0.69 11.04
CA ALA A 166 -29.46 1.72 11.99
C ALA A 166 -28.49 2.77 11.43
N ASP A 167 -27.90 2.58 10.23
CA ASP A 167 -27.02 3.55 9.59
C ASP A 167 -27.70 4.28 8.42
N PRO A 168 -28.31 5.46 8.67
CA PRO A 168 -29.03 6.20 7.64
C PRO A 168 -28.13 6.76 6.53
N GLU A 169 -26.81 6.83 6.75
CA GLU A 169 -25.86 7.34 5.76
C GLU A 169 -25.37 6.25 4.80
N ALA A 170 -25.50 4.96 5.14
CA ALA A 170 -25.00 3.87 4.31
C ALA A 170 -25.50 3.91 2.84
N PRO A 171 -26.79 4.15 2.55
CA PRO A 171 -27.26 4.28 1.17
C PRO A 171 -26.66 5.50 0.45
N ARG A 172 -26.44 6.60 1.18
CA ARG A 172 -25.87 7.84 0.61
C ARG A 172 -24.40 7.63 0.24
N ARG A 173 -23.62 6.95 1.09
CA ARG A 173 -22.23 6.58 0.82
C ARG A 173 -22.09 5.72 -0.43
N ALA A 174 -22.92 4.69 -0.53
CA ALA A 174 -22.97 3.82 -1.70
C ALA A 174 -23.36 4.58 -2.98
N ALA A 175 -24.36 5.45 -2.91
CA ALA A 175 -24.78 6.27 -4.05
C ALA A 175 -23.69 7.26 -4.50
N ARG A 176 -22.99 7.90 -3.57
CA ARG A 176 -21.86 8.81 -3.85
C ARG A 176 -20.73 8.08 -4.55
N TRP A 177 -20.31 6.93 -4.01
CA TRP A 177 -19.26 6.13 -4.63
C TRP A 177 -19.64 5.71 -6.06
N LYS A 178 -20.85 5.20 -6.25
CA LYS A 178 -21.36 4.82 -7.57
C LYS A 178 -21.39 5.99 -8.55
N ALA A 179 -21.77 7.18 -8.09
CA ALA A 179 -21.78 8.40 -8.91
C ALA A 179 -20.35 8.82 -9.32
N MET A 180 -19.39 8.76 -8.38
CA MET A 180 -17.99 9.05 -8.66
C MET A 180 -17.40 8.05 -9.69
N GLU A 181 -17.68 6.76 -9.54
CA GLU A 181 -17.25 5.74 -10.50
C GLU A 181 -17.86 6.00 -11.89
N ALA A 182 -19.15 6.33 -11.98
CA ALA A 182 -19.82 6.61 -13.24
C ALA A 182 -19.23 7.84 -13.96
N LEU A 183 -18.83 8.86 -13.19
CA LEU A 183 -18.16 10.05 -13.74
C LEU A 183 -16.75 9.69 -14.24
N ARG A 184 -15.96 8.96 -13.45
CA ARG A 184 -14.60 8.55 -13.85
C ARG A 184 -14.60 7.63 -15.07
N ALA A 185 -15.60 6.73 -15.18
CA ALA A 185 -15.76 5.87 -16.34
C ALA A 185 -16.05 6.66 -17.64
N LYS A 186 -16.73 7.81 -17.55
CA LYS A 186 -17.09 8.63 -18.71
C LYS A 186 -16.04 9.67 -19.08
N PHE A 187 -15.38 10.26 -18.08
CA PHE A 187 -14.57 11.47 -18.24
C PHE A 187 -13.09 11.27 -17.85
N GLY A 188 -12.70 10.09 -17.39
CA GLY A 188 -11.35 9.78 -16.92
C GLY A 188 -11.17 9.92 -15.41
N GLU A 189 -10.09 9.37 -14.87
CA GLU A 189 -9.81 9.30 -13.42
C GLU A 189 -9.71 10.68 -12.76
N ASP A 190 -9.19 11.68 -13.47
CA ASP A 190 -8.98 13.05 -12.96
C ASP A 190 -10.24 13.93 -13.02
N ALA A 191 -11.36 13.42 -13.56
CA ALA A 191 -12.58 14.20 -13.74
C ALA A 191 -13.25 14.59 -12.41
N VAL A 192 -13.11 13.75 -11.36
CA VAL A 192 -13.66 14.01 -10.03
C VAL A 192 -12.71 13.48 -8.96
N VAL A 193 -12.31 14.38 -8.07
CA VAL A 193 -11.45 14.09 -6.92
C VAL A 193 -12.20 14.48 -5.65
N ALA A 194 -12.27 13.57 -4.68
CA ALA A 194 -12.80 13.92 -3.36
C ALA A 194 -11.88 14.95 -2.70
N GLY A 195 -12.44 15.90 -1.94
CA GLY A 195 -11.65 16.97 -1.31
C GLY A 195 -10.49 16.47 -0.46
N LEU A 196 -10.61 15.28 0.16
CA LEU A 196 -9.55 14.65 0.92
C LEU A 196 -8.37 14.16 0.06
N GLY A 197 -8.63 13.75 -1.18
CA GLY A 197 -7.62 13.34 -2.16
C GLY A 197 -7.12 14.47 -3.05
N PHE A 198 -7.60 15.70 -2.84
CA PHE A 198 -7.21 16.86 -3.65
C PHE A 198 -5.94 17.48 -3.09
N ALA A 199 -4.86 17.45 -3.87
CA ALA A 199 -3.69 18.28 -3.64
C ALA A 199 -3.78 19.51 -4.54
N PRO A 200 -3.80 20.75 -4.00
CA PRO A 200 -3.77 21.95 -4.83
C PRO A 200 -2.47 21.96 -5.64
N LYS A 201 -2.57 22.15 -6.96
CA LYS A 201 -1.39 22.44 -7.77
C LYS A 201 -0.79 23.77 -7.28
N PRO A 202 0.54 23.87 -7.06
CA PRO A 202 1.14 25.16 -6.80
C PRO A 202 0.84 26.09 -7.98
N ASN A 203 0.34 27.27 -7.67
CA ASN A 203 -0.03 28.26 -8.67
C ASN A 203 1.27 28.77 -9.32
N ASN A 204 1.46 28.53 -10.62
CA ASN A 204 2.63 29.03 -11.38
C ASN A 204 2.56 30.55 -11.63
N ALA A 205 2.02 31.34 -10.69
CA ALA A 205 1.78 32.76 -10.84
C ALA A 205 2.88 33.66 -10.22
N GLU A 206 3.93 33.08 -9.62
CA GLU A 206 5.01 33.87 -8.98
C GLU A 206 6.40 33.67 -9.63
N ALA A 207 6.48 32.99 -10.78
CA ALA A 207 7.75 32.81 -11.51
C ALA A 207 8.00 33.87 -12.60
N GLU A 208 7.31 35.01 -12.56
CA GLU A 208 7.55 36.10 -13.49
C GLU A 208 7.62 37.46 -12.78
N LYS A 209 8.86 37.95 -12.60
CA LYS A 209 9.38 39.28 -13.04
C LYS A 209 10.51 39.80 -12.12
N PRO A 210 11.32 40.80 -12.55
CA PRO A 210 11.55 41.32 -13.90
C PRO A 210 13.05 41.44 -14.29
N ASP A 211 13.26 41.75 -15.56
CA ASP A 211 14.53 42.11 -16.21
C ASP A 211 15.39 43.12 -15.42
N ALA A 212 16.69 42.86 -15.42
CA ALA A 212 17.71 43.76 -14.92
C ALA A 212 17.82 45.02 -15.81
N GLU A 213 17.51 46.18 -15.25
CA GLU A 213 17.84 47.48 -15.83
C GLU A 213 19.36 47.66 -15.95
N ALA A 214 19.84 47.70 -17.18
CA ALA A 214 21.18 48.18 -17.51
C ALA A 214 21.26 49.70 -17.34
N GLN A 215 22.08 50.17 -16.40
CA GLN A 215 22.49 51.59 -16.34
C GLN A 215 23.61 51.87 -17.36
N PRO A 216 23.52 52.93 -18.19
CA PRO A 216 24.65 53.40 -18.97
C PRO A 216 25.50 54.35 -18.12
N GLY A 217 26.75 53.97 -17.87
CA GLY A 217 27.76 54.83 -17.24
C GLY A 217 28.13 55.99 -18.17
N SER A 218 27.59 57.17 -17.88
CA SER A 218 28.08 58.45 -18.40
C SER A 218 29.25 58.93 -17.55
N GLY A 219 30.46 58.85 -18.09
CA GLY A 219 31.66 59.45 -17.50
C GLY A 219 32.56 60.04 -18.57
N ARG A 220 32.46 61.35 -18.81
CA ARG A 220 33.51 62.11 -19.51
C ARG A 220 33.69 63.52 -18.90
N LYS A 221 34.83 63.65 -18.19
CA LYS A 221 35.78 64.80 -18.17
C LYS A 221 35.40 66.09 -17.43
N PRO A 222 36.37 66.98 -17.10
CA PRO A 222 37.72 67.22 -17.67
C PRO A 222 38.89 66.41 -17.10
#